data_AF-A0A920TKV1-F1
#
_entry.id   AF-A0A920TKV1-F1
#
_cell.length_a   1.000
_cell.length_b   1.000
_cell.length_c   1.000
_cell.angle_alpha   90.00
_cell.angle_beta   90.00
_cell.angle_gamma   90.00
#
_symmetry.space_group_name_H-M   'P 1'
#
loop_
_entity.id
_entity.type
_entity.pdbx_description
1 polymer ?
#
loop_
_entity_poly.entity_id
_entity_poly.type
_entity_poly.pdbx_seq_one_letter_code
_entity_poly.pdbx_strand_id
1 'polypeptide(L)'
;MNGGRNNTAKKKASTNWEYSAPPESTDHISLMSNYDLFIAGKFTKPKEGTYFNSINPANETNIAKVALPAKLILIKLLLQLG
;
A
#
# COMPACT_ATOMS: atom_id res chain seq x y z
N MET A 1 -6.92 66.11 -9.78
CA MET A 1 -6.49 65.31 -8.61
C MET A 1 -7.49 64.19 -8.37
N ASN A 2 -6.99 62.97 -8.15
CA ASN A 2 -7.60 61.74 -7.57
C ASN A 2 -9.12 61.52 -7.75
N GLY A 3 -9.62 60.47 -8.40
CA GLY A 3 -9.17 59.08 -8.37
C GLY A 3 -10.01 58.29 -7.37
N GLY A 4 -10.86 57.37 -7.83
CA GLY A 4 -11.69 56.56 -6.94
C GLY A 4 -12.54 55.52 -7.66
N ARG A 5 -11.91 54.57 -8.37
CA ARG A 5 -12.59 53.35 -8.83
C ARG A 5 -12.80 52.46 -7.60
N ASN A 6 -14.05 52.26 -7.18
CA ASN A 6 -14.41 51.31 -6.14
C ASN A 6 -14.46 49.91 -6.73
N ASN A 7 -13.29 49.27 -6.82
CA ASN A 7 -13.18 47.86 -7.18
C ASN A 7 -13.79 47.04 -6.06
N THR A 8 -15.02 46.55 -6.26
CA THR A 8 -15.59 45.45 -5.47
C THR A 8 -14.74 44.20 -5.73
N ALA A 9 -13.67 44.07 -4.95
CA ALA A 9 -12.81 42.89 -4.95
C ALA A 9 -13.67 41.69 -4.52
N LYS A 10 -14.14 40.95 -5.52
CA LYS A 10 -14.83 39.66 -5.39
C LYS A 10 -13.98 38.78 -4.47
N LYS A 11 -14.48 38.51 -3.25
CA LYS A 11 -13.85 37.59 -2.30
C LYS A 11 -13.62 36.26 -3.03
N LYS A 12 -12.35 35.94 -3.29
CA LYS A 12 -11.95 34.63 -3.78
C LYS A 12 -12.22 33.65 -2.65
N ALA A 13 -13.25 32.82 -2.77
CA ALA A 13 -13.51 31.75 -1.82
C ALA A 13 -12.33 30.77 -1.92
N SER A 14 -11.38 30.87 -0.99
CA SER A 14 -10.38 29.85 -0.78
C SER A 14 -11.10 28.67 -0.13
N THR A 15 -11.44 27.65 -0.92
CA THR A 15 -11.87 26.36 -0.40
C THR A 15 -10.70 25.77 0.38
N ASN A 16 -10.73 25.91 1.70
CA ASN A 16 -9.78 25.26 2.60
C ASN A 16 -10.23 23.81 2.75
N TRP A 17 -9.58 22.89 2.03
CA TRP A 17 -9.84 21.45 2.14
C TRP A 17 -9.04 20.94 3.34
N GLU A 18 -9.69 20.84 4.50
CA GLU A 18 -9.11 20.17 5.66
C GLU A 18 -9.24 18.65 5.46
N TYR A 19 -8.10 17.97 5.38
CA TYR A 19 -8.06 16.52 5.29
C TYR A 19 -8.41 15.94 6.66
N SER A 20 -9.57 15.28 6.78
CA SER A 20 -9.90 14.57 8.02
C SER A 20 -8.99 13.36 8.18
N ALA A 21 -8.55 13.12 9.42
CA ALA A 21 -7.87 11.86 9.75
C ALA A 21 -8.81 10.67 9.44
N PRO A 22 -8.26 9.54 8.96
CA PRO A 22 -9.06 8.35 8.71
C PRO A 22 -9.69 7.87 10.04
N PRO A 23 -10.96 7.41 10.00
CA PRO A 23 -11.65 6.90 11.19
C PRO A 23 -11.07 5.57 11.68
N GLU A 24 -10.21 4.93 10.89
CA GLU A 24 -9.65 3.61 11.16
C GLU A 24 -8.24 3.75 11.76
N SER A 25 -8.09 3.27 13.00
CA SER A 25 -6.80 3.26 13.69
C SER A 25 -5.97 2.07 13.23
N THR A 26 -4.71 2.31 12.88
CA THR A 26 -3.73 1.27 12.49
C THR A 26 -3.42 0.28 13.62
N ASP A 27 -3.79 0.62 14.85
CA ASP A 27 -3.50 -0.14 16.08
C ASP A 27 -4.15 -1.54 16.11
N HIS A 28 -5.22 -1.74 15.32
CA HIS A 28 -5.94 -3.02 15.28
C HIS A 28 -5.43 -3.98 14.20
N ILE A 29 -4.45 -3.58 13.38
CA ILE A 29 -3.99 -4.38 12.24
C ILE A 29 -2.90 -5.36 12.71
N SER A 30 -3.27 -6.64 12.82
CA SER A 30 -2.31 -7.71 13.11
C SER A 30 -1.71 -8.26 11.81
N LEU A 31 -0.45 -7.90 11.54
CA LEU A 31 0.32 -8.44 10.42
C LEU A 31 1.21 -9.59 10.89
N MET A 32 1.26 -10.66 10.09
CA MET A 32 2.25 -11.72 10.29
C MET A 32 3.62 -11.24 9.80
N SER A 33 4.68 -11.68 10.48
CA SER A 33 6.04 -11.30 10.08
C SER A 33 6.43 -11.83 8.70
N ASN A 34 5.91 -13.00 8.30
CA ASN A 34 6.18 -13.62 7.01
C ASN A 34 4.90 -14.21 6.41
N TYR A 35 4.74 -14.07 5.10
CA TYR A 35 3.66 -14.65 4.32
C TYR A 35 4.23 -15.58 3.24
N ASP A 36 3.82 -16.85 3.29
CA ASP A 36 4.20 -17.90 2.34
C ASP A 36 3.38 -17.83 1.03
N LEU A 37 3.79 -18.58 0.00
CA LEU A 37 3.09 -18.63 -1.29
C LEU A 37 1.78 -19.43 -1.14
N PHE A 38 0.65 -18.86 -1.53
CA PHE A 38 -0.61 -19.59 -1.56
C PHE A 38 -0.81 -20.26 -2.94
N ILE A 39 -0.56 -21.58 -3.01
CA ILE A 39 -0.55 -22.35 -4.25
C ILE A 39 -1.48 -23.55 -4.10
N ALA A 40 -2.39 -23.75 -5.06
CA ALA A 40 -3.33 -24.88 -5.07
C ALA A 40 -4.09 -25.07 -3.75
N GLY A 41 -4.53 -23.96 -3.13
CA GLY A 41 -5.28 -23.97 -1.87
C GLY A 41 -4.44 -24.19 -0.61
N LYS A 42 -3.11 -24.19 -0.70
CA LYS A 42 -2.20 -24.43 0.43
C LYS A 42 -1.09 -23.37 0.50
N PHE A 43 -0.74 -22.97 1.73
CA PHE A 43 0.46 -22.16 1.95
C PHE A 43 1.72 -23.03 1.84
N THR A 44 2.62 -22.61 0.97
CA THR A 44 3.86 -23.31 0.66
C THR A 44 5.03 -22.35 0.75
N LYS A 45 6.08 -22.73 1.48
CA LYS A 45 7.30 -21.94 1.60
C LYS A 45 7.95 -21.73 0.22
N PRO A 46 8.59 -20.57 -0.03
CA PRO A 46 9.34 -20.33 -1.25
C PRO A 46 10.46 -21.36 -1.39
N LYS A 47 10.65 -21.89 -2.60
CA LYS A 47 11.64 -22.93 -2.88
C LYS A 47 13.07 -22.47 -2.56
N GLU A 48 13.37 -21.21 -2.82
CA GLU A 48 14.69 -20.60 -2.58
C GLU A 48 14.81 -19.98 -1.19
N GLY A 49 13.75 -20.01 -0.36
CA GLY A 49 13.74 -19.37 0.95
C GLY A 49 13.78 -17.83 0.88
N THR A 50 13.67 -17.25 -0.31
CA THR A 50 13.76 -15.81 -0.53
C THR A 50 12.42 -15.13 -0.25
N TYR A 51 12.47 -14.02 0.48
CA TYR A 51 11.31 -13.17 0.77
C TYR A 51 11.64 -11.71 0.44
N PHE A 52 10.63 -10.94 0.07
CA PHE A 52 10.71 -9.50 -0.13
C PHE A 52 10.06 -8.75 1.03
N ASN A 53 10.66 -7.64 1.42
CA ASN A 53 10.16 -6.79 2.50
C ASN A 53 8.95 -5.99 2.00
N SER A 54 7.85 -6.04 2.76
CA SER A 54 6.74 -5.10 2.63
C SER A 54 7.05 -3.86 3.48
N ILE A 55 6.96 -2.69 2.86
CA ILE A 55 7.39 -1.42 3.44
C ILE A 55 6.16 -0.52 3.58
N ASN A 56 5.99 0.07 4.77
CA ASN A 56 4.94 1.04 5.01
C ASN A 56 5.24 2.34 4.24
N PRO A 57 4.35 2.80 3.33
CA PRO A 57 4.58 4.02 2.57
C PRO A 57 4.58 5.29 3.43
N ALA A 58 4.02 5.26 4.65
CA ALA A 58 3.93 6.43 5.52
C ALA A 58 5.24 6.77 6.24
N ASN A 59 6.12 5.78 6.46
CA ASN A 59 7.31 5.95 7.29
C ASN A 59 8.49 5.04 6.88
N GLU A 60 8.38 4.37 5.74
CA GLU A 60 9.42 3.48 5.16
C GLU A 60 9.85 2.33 6.08
N THR A 61 9.06 2.01 7.10
CA THR A 61 9.36 0.90 8.01
C THR A 61 8.96 -0.44 7.40
N ASN A 62 9.75 -1.49 7.67
CA ASN A 62 9.38 -2.85 7.26
C ASN A 62 8.28 -3.39 8.17
N ILE A 63 7.16 -3.80 7.57
CA ILE A 63 5.97 -4.28 8.29
C ILE A 63 5.70 -5.77 8.11
N ALA A 64 6.21 -6.38 7.04
CA ALA A 64 6.07 -7.82 6.78
C ALA A 64 7.11 -8.30 5.76
N LYS A 65 7.20 -9.61 5.57
CA LYS A 65 7.95 -10.25 4.48
C LYS A 65 7.03 -11.15 3.68
N VAL A 66 7.15 -11.14 2.37
CA VAL A 66 6.32 -11.95 1.47
C VAL A 66 7.23 -12.83 0.62
N ALA A 67 6.87 -14.09 0.44
CA ALA A 67 7.68 -15.05 -0.29
C ALA A 67 7.86 -14.64 -1.76
N LEU A 68 9.10 -14.64 -2.26
CA LEU A 68 9.39 -14.45 -3.69
C LEU A 68 9.15 -15.77 -4.44
N PRO A 69 8.33 -15.77 -5.50
CA PRO A 69 8.19 -16.95 -6.35
C PRO A 69 9.45 -17.13 -7.18
N ALA A 70 10.16 -18.24 -6.98
CA ALA A 70 11.20 -18.67 -7.91
C ALA A 70 10.55 -18.96 -9.29
N LYS A 71 11.28 -18.73 -10.39
CA LYS A 71 10.81 -19.02 -11.76
C LYS A 71 10.26 -20.46 -11.90
N LEU A 72 10.81 -21.39 -11.12
CA LEU A 72 10.44 -22.79 -11.10
C LEU A 72 9.08 -23.09 -10.45
N ILE A 73 8.54 -22.18 -9.61
CA ILE A 73 7.22 -22.35 -8.98
C ILE A 73 6.12 -22.30 -10.05
N LEU A 74 6.30 -21.48 -11.09
CA LEU A 74 5.34 -21.31 -12.18
C LEU A 74 5.20 -22.60 -12.99
N ILE A 75 6.32 -23.27 -13.26
CA ILE A 75 6.36 -24.54 -13.99
C ILE A 75 5.68 -25.66 -13.19
N LYS A 76 5.88 -25.69 -11.87
CA LYS A 76 5.19 -26.66 -11.00
C LYS A 76 3.67 -26.48 -10.99
N LEU A 77 3.19 -25.23 -10.99
CA LEU A 77 1.76 -24.95 -11.07
C LEU A 77 1.16 -25.46 -12.38
N LEU A 78 1.86 -25.27 -13.49
CA LEU A 78 1.44 -25.76 -14.81
C LEU A 78 1.40 -27.31 -14.88
N LEU A 79 2.23 -28.01 -14.12
CA LEU A 79 2.23 -29.48 -14.05
C LEU A 79 1.15 -30.09 -13.15
N GLN A 80 0.57 -29.32 -12.22
CA GLN A 80 -0.51 -29.78 -11.32
C GLN A 80 -1.90 -29.68 -11.97
N LEU A 81 -2.00 -28.98 -13.10
CA LEU A 81 -3.24 -28.74 -13.84
C LEU A 81 -3.35 -29.62 -15.11
N GLY A 82 -2.52 -30.66 -15.23
CA GLY A 82 -2.50 -31.61 -16.33
C GLY A 82 -3.01 -32.99 -15.92
#